data_AF-A0AAN7TI27-F1
#
_entry.id   AF-A0AAN7TI27-F1
#
_cell.length_a   1.000
_cell.length_b   1.000
_cell.length_c   1.000
_cell.angle_alpha   90.00
_cell.angle_beta   90.00
_cell.angle_gamma   90.00
#
_symmetry.space_group_name_H-M   'P 1'
#
loop_
_entity.id
_entity.type
_entity.pdbx_description
1 polymer ?
#
loop_
_entity_poly.entity_id
_entity_poly.type
_entity_poly.pdbx_seq_one_letter_code
_entity_poly.pdbx_strand_id
1 'polypeptide(L)'
;MDNTTFNSTFNSSTNGTNGTSDGLPPPIPKSFWTNLLLPTLYLIIVVGSLYTFSTLYRKSQLSKTARLEPWFPAHRQRDIYLSLLHLDPSEESSAGDDEKKLKRVPDSVLKAALMQRALEDIRRIVQLRSSKQALQTLLQRGSVGDELWQRFLRAEQEMEAEVKDVVNEANAFAPNWGQVIFQSANEMNQNLLIKDRMKELQDKLESEKAWWEKKKAGIQSNFLKEHGVEDDVKSEDTAAATVAKPVEKRPGSSDEEGILVDVDVPTQSQGAGGSTKKKKGKK
;
A
#
# COMPACT_ATOMS: atom_id res chain seq x y z
N MET A 1 17.19 -58.80 12.89
CA MET A 1 16.09 -59.04 13.84
C MET A 1 14.81 -58.49 13.28
N ASP A 2 13.87 -59.27 12.77
CA ASP A 2 13.89 -60.44 11.88
C ASP A 2 12.46 -60.53 11.35
N ASN A 3 12.34 -61.04 10.12
CA ASN A 3 11.11 -61.51 9.52
C ASN A 3 10.52 -62.67 10.35
N THR A 4 9.18 -62.78 10.48
CA THR A 4 8.36 -63.98 10.17
C THR A 4 7.03 -64.07 10.94
N THR A 5 5.96 -64.28 10.15
CA THR A 5 4.88 -65.28 10.32
C THR A 5 3.90 -65.17 11.51
N PHE A 6 2.59 -65.08 11.22
CA PHE A 6 1.65 -66.18 11.56
C PHE A 6 0.34 -66.12 10.77
N ASN A 7 -0.03 -67.32 10.32
CA ASN A 7 -1.17 -67.73 9.50
C ASN A 7 -2.36 -68.09 10.42
N SER A 8 -3.58 -67.73 10.05
CA SER A 8 -4.77 -68.40 10.59
C SER A 8 -5.86 -68.54 9.52
N THR A 9 -5.80 -69.69 8.87
CA THR A 9 -6.92 -70.44 8.30
C THR A 9 -8.15 -70.38 9.21
N PHE A 10 -9.27 -69.84 8.71
CA PHE A 10 -10.59 -70.17 9.25
C PHE A 10 -11.44 -70.78 8.14
N ASN A 11 -11.58 -72.10 8.26
CA ASN A 11 -12.43 -72.95 7.45
C ASN A 11 -13.85 -72.87 8.03
N SER A 12 -14.82 -72.45 7.22
CA SER A 12 -16.24 -72.54 7.54
C SER A 12 -16.95 -73.27 6.40
N SER A 13 -16.88 -74.60 6.44
CA SER A 13 -17.80 -75.48 5.73
C SER A 13 -19.20 -75.34 6.34
N THR A 14 -20.11 -74.69 5.63
CA THR A 14 -21.55 -74.87 5.82
C THR A 14 -22.08 -75.65 4.62
N ASN A 15 -22.32 -76.94 4.87
CA ASN A 15 -23.04 -77.82 3.95
C ASN A 15 -24.54 -77.61 4.20
N GLY A 16 -25.29 -77.30 3.15
CA GLY A 16 -26.71 -76.95 3.24
C GLY A 16 -27.47 -77.28 1.97
N THR A 17 -27.85 -78.56 1.87
CA THR A 17 -29.06 -79.09 1.23
C THR A 17 -29.34 -78.77 -0.25
N ASN A 18 -29.26 -79.83 -1.07
CA ASN A 18 -30.00 -79.97 -2.32
C ASN A 18 -31.50 -79.74 -2.08
N GLY A 19 -32.03 -78.65 -2.65
CA GLY A 19 -33.44 -78.31 -2.69
C GLY A 19 -33.87 -78.12 -4.13
N THR A 20 -34.88 -78.88 -4.50
CA THR A 20 -35.59 -79.00 -5.78
C THR A 20 -35.73 -77.71 -6.58
N SER A 21 -35.49 -77.86 -7.88
CA SER A 21 -35.78 -76.93 -8.98
C SER A 21 -37.19 -76.33 -8.91
N ASP A 22 -37.26 -75.02 -8.73
CA ASP A 22 -38.31 -74.18 -9.32
C ASP A 22 -37.64 -73.06 -10.10
N GLY A 23 -37.94 -73.02 -11.40
CA GLY A 23 -37.20 -72.24 -12.39
C GLY A 23 -37.28 -70.74 -12.17
N LEU A 24 -36.14 -70.14 -11.81
CA LEU A 24 -35.83 -68.80 -12.28
C LEU A 24 -35.24 -68.91 -13.70
N PRO A 25 -35.72 -68.14 -14.68
CA PRO A 25 -35.12 -68.14 -16.02
C PRO A 25 -33.63 -67.78 -15.95
N PRO A 26 -32.79 -68.28 -16.88
CA PRO A 26 -31.37 -67.98 -16.89
C PRO A 26 -31.16 -66.45 -16.89
N PRO A 27 -30.19 -65.93 -16.13
CA PRO A 27 -29.93 -64.50 -16.14
C PRO A 27 -29.59 -64.09 -17.58
N ILE A 28 -30.47 -63.27 -18.16
CA ILE A 28 -30.31 -62.73 -19.51
C ILE A 28 -28.89 -62.17 -19.62
N PRO A 29 -28.10 -62.51 -20.66
CA PRO A 29 -26.74 -61.98 -20.80
C PRO A 29 -26.82 -60.46 -20.88
N LYS A 30 -26.36 -59.79 -19.81
CA LYS A 30 -26.28 -58.32 -19.78
C LYS A 30 -25.35 -57.91 -20.91
N SER A 31 -25.84 -57.09 -21.83
CA SER A 31 -25.06 -56.67 -22.99
C SER A 31 -23.72 -56.07 -22.54
N PHE A 32 -22.62 -56.35 -23.23
CA PHE A 32 -21.32 -55.70 -22.97
C PHE A 32 -21.46 -54.17 -22.84
N TRP A 33 -22.34 -53.60 -23.67
CA TRP A 33 -22.73 -52.20 -23.66
C TRP A 33 -23.38 -51.75 -22.34
N THR A 34 -24.19 -52.56 -21.66
CA THR A 34 -24.76 -52.16 -20.36
C THR A 34 -23.71 -52.13 -19.25
N ASN A 35 -22.78 -53.10 -19.21
CA ASN A 35 -21.70 -53.10 -18.22
C ASN A 35 -20.66 -51.99 -18.43
N LEU A 36 -20.45 -51.54 -19.68
CA LEU A 36 -19.58 -50.40 -19.99
C LEU A 36 -20.26 -49.04 -19.78
N LEU A 37 -21.56 -48.95 -20.11
CA LEU A 37 -22.30 -47.68 -20.08
C LEU A 37 -22.52 -47.18 -18.65
N LEU A 38 -22.86 -48.05 -17.69
CA LEU A 38 -23.04 -47.66 -16.29
C LEU A 38 -21.81 -46.95 -15.67
N PRO A 39 -20.58 -47.51 -15.72
CA PRO A 39 -19.40 -46.85 -15.16
C PRO A 39 -19.01 -45.59 -15.94
N THR A 40 -19.17 -45.56 -17.27
CA THR A 40 -18.91 -44.33 -18.05
C THR A 40 -19.91 -43.21 -17.73
N LEU A 41 -21.19 -43.54 -17.54
CA LEU A 41 -22.22 -42.58 -17.16
C LEU A 41 -21.95 -42.02 -15.76
N TYR A 42 -21.54 -42.88 -14.82
CA TYR A 42 -21.11 -42.45 -13.49
C TYR A 42 -19.93 -41.46 -13.57
N LEU A 43 -18.92 -41.76 -14.38
CA LEU A 43 -17.77 -40.86 -14.57
C LEU A 43 -18.20 -39.51 -15.18
N ILE A 44 -19.06 -39.52 -16.19
CA ILE A 44 -19.56 -38.29 -16.82
C ILE A 44 -20.35 -37.44 -15.82
N ILE A 45 -21.18 -38.05 -14.96
CA ILE A 45 -21.92 -37.33 -13.92
C ILE A 45 -20.97 -36.75 -12.87
N VAL A 46 -19.96 -37.51 -12.43
CA VAL A 46 -18.95 -37.03 -11.47
C VAL A 46 -18.12 -35.88 -12.07
N VAL A 47 -17.62 -36.03 -13.30
CA VAL A 47 -16.83 -34.99 -13.97
C VAL A 47 -17.69 -33.77 -14.27
N GLY A 48 -18.93 -33.97 -14.72
CA GLY A 48 -19.87 -32.88 -15.00
C GLY A 48 -20.26 -32.10 -13.73
N SER A 49 -20.55 -32.79 -12.63
CA SER A 49 -20.83 -32.14 -11.33
C SER A 49 -19.60 -31.43 -10.77
N LEU A 50 -18.40 -32.01 -10.89
CA LEU A 50 -17.16 -31.35 -10.47
C LEU A 50 -16.85 -30.12 -11.33
N TYR A 51 -17.05 -30.19 -12.65
CA TYR A 51 -16.82 -29.07 -13.57
C TYR A 51 -17.79 -27.91 -13.30
N THR A 52 -19.08 -28.21 -13.14
CA THR A 52 -20.09 -27.20 -12.80
C THR A 52 -19.81 -26.57 -11.43
N PHE A 53 -19.46 -27.36 -10.41
CA PHE A 53 -19.06 -26.82 -9.11
C PHE A 53 -17.78 -25.97 -9.19
N SER A 54 -16.73 -26.45 -9.87
CA SER A 54 -15.45 -25.74 -10.02
C SER A 54 -15.64 -24.39 -10.72
N THR A 55 -16.44 -24.36 -11.80
CA THR A 55 -16.71 -23.11 -12.53
C THR A 55 -17.56 -22.14 -11.72
N LEU A 56 -18.59 -22.60 -11.00
CA LEU A 56 -19.41 -21.74 -10.13
C LEU A 56 -18.63 -21.21 -8.92
N TYR A 57 -17.82 -22.06 -8.28
CA TYR A 57 -16.96 -21.66 -7.16
C TYR A 57 -15.91 -20.65 -7.62
N ARG A 58 -15.24 -20.88 -8.75
CA ARG A 58 -14.26 -19.95 -9.30
C ARG A 58 -14.91 -18.63 -9.71
N LYS A 59 -16.09 -18.66 -10.35
CA LYS A 59 -16.87 -17.44 -10.68
C LYS A 59 -17.25 -16.66 -9.41
N SER A 60 -17.65 -17.36 -8.35
CA SER A 60 -17.99 -16.74 -7.06
C SER A 60 -16.77 -16.15 -6.36
N GLN A 61 -15.61 -16.79 -6.47
CA GLN A 61 -14.36 -16.24 -5.93
C GLN A 61 -13.88 -15.02 -6.72
N LEU A 62 -14.05 -15.04 -8.04
CA LEU A 62 -13.77 -13.89 -8.91
C LEU A 62 -14.72 -12.71 -8.64
N SER A 63 -16.00 -12.96 -8.34
CA SER A 63 -16.92 -11.88 -7.98
C SER A 63 -16.66 -11.30 -6.59
N LYS A 64 -16.28 -12.14 -5.61
CA LYS A 64 -15.83 -11.68 -4.28
C LYS A 64 -14.60 -10.80 -4.40
N THR A 65 -13.62 -11.22 -5.19
CA THR A 65 -12.42 -10.43 -5.43
C THR A 65 -12.78 -9.15 -6.21
N ALA A 66 -13.62 -9.19 -7.25
CA ALA A 66 -14.04 -8.00 -7.99
C ALA A 66 -14.80 -6.95 -7.16
N ARG A 67 -15.49 -7.37 -6.09
CA ARG A 67 -16.20 -6.46 -5.15
C ARG A 67 -15.28 -5.75 -4.15
N LEU A 68 -14.02 -6.16 -4.07
CA LEU A 68 -13.06 -5.51 -3.19
C LEU A 68 -12.83 -4.08 -3.67
N GLU A 69 -12.78 -3.16 -2.72
CA GLU A 69 -12.51 -1.75 -2.98
C GLU A 69 -11.14 -1.60 -3.68
N PRO A 70 -11.04 -0.70 -4.68
CA PRO A 70 -9.76 -0.39 -5.31
C PRO A 70 -8.75 0.17 -4.29
N TRP A 71 -7.50 -0.25 -4.41
CA TRP A 71 -6.43 0.16 -3.50
C TRP A 71 -6.08 1.65 -3.63
N PHE A 72 -6.09 2.16 -4.86
CA PHE A 72 -5.83 3.56 -5.16
C PHE A 72 -7.13 4.28 -5.51
N PRO A 73 -7.21 5.59 -5.21
CA PRO A 73 -8.29 6.42 -5.72
C PRO A 73 -8.25 6.51 -7.24
N ALA A 74 -9.37 6.95 -7.82
CA ALA A 74 -9.50 7.17 -9.26
C ALA A 74 -8.32 7.98 -9.83
N HIS A 75 -7.85 7.57 -11.01
CA HIS A 75 -6.64 8.12 -11.64
C HIS A 75 -6.96 9.40 -12.42
N ARG A 76 -6.87 10.55 -11.72
CA ARG A 76 -7.27 11.85 -12.28
C ARG A 76 -6.48 12.23 -13.52
N GLN A 77 -5.16 12.01 -13.52
CA GLN A 77 -4.28 12.40 -14.62
C GLN A 77 -4.53 11.55 -15.86
N ARG A 78 -4.79 10.25 -15.69
CA ARG A 78 -5.25 9.37 -16.76
C ARG A 78 -6.60 9.85 -17.31
N ASP A 79 -7.56 10.13 -16.44
CA ASP A 79 -8.90 10.55 -16.87
C ASP A 79 -8.82 11.88 -17.66
N ILE A 80 -7.97 12.82 -17.24
CA ILE A 80 -7.71 14.07 -17.96
C ILE A 80 -7.10 13.77 -19.33
N TYR A 81 -6.05 12.94 -19.40
CA TYR A 81 -5.42 12.57 -20.67
C TYR A 81 -6.40 11.90 -21.63
N LEU A 82 -7.20 10.94 -21.15
CA LEU A 82 -8.22 10.28 -21.95
C LEU A 82 -9.31 11.26 -22.37
N SER A 83 -9.76 12.17 -21.52
CA SER A 83 -10.71 13.22 -21.92
C SER A 83 -10.14 14.13 -23.00
N LEU A 84 -8.85 14.48 -22.92
CA LEU A 84 -8.16 15.27 -23.95
C LEU A 84 -8.04 14.53 -25.28
N LEU A 85 -7.92 13.21 -25.24
CA LEU A 85 -7.87 12.38 -26.44
C LEU A 85 -9.24 12.23 -27.11
N HIS A 86 -10.32 12.15 -26.31
CA HIS A 86 -11.70 12.00 -26.81
C HIS A 86 -12.40 13.34 -27.09
N LEU A 87 -11.74 14.48 -26.85
CA LEU A 87 -12.19 15.80 -27.30
C LEU A 87 -12.09 15.86 -28.84
N ASP A 88 -13.08 15.30 -29.51
CA ASP A 88 -13.17 15.27 -30.98
C ASP A 88 -13.76 16.61 -31.47
N PRO A 89 -13.06 17.37 -32.34
CA PRO A 89 -13.49 18.68 -32.81
C PRO A 89 -14.82 18.70 -33.58
N SER A 90 -15.43 17.54 -33.86
CA SER A 90 -16.74 17.40 -34.50
C SER A 90 -17.91 17.60 -33.54
N GLU A 91 -17.80 17.26 -32.26
CA GLU A 91 -18.91 17.32 -31.29
C GLU A 91 -19.24 18.76 -30.86
N GLU A 92 -18.23 19.63 -30.75
CA GLU A 92 -18.43 21.05 -30.38
C GLU A 92 -18.84 21.95 -31.55
N SER A 93 -18.87 21.43 -32.79
CA SER A 93 -19.34 22.18 -33.96
C SER A 93 -20.88 22.33 -34.04
N SER A 94 -21.61 21.80 -33.06
CA SER A 94 -23.08 21.90 -32.95
C SER A 94 -23.58 22.87 -31.89
N ALA A 95 -22.69 23.54 -31.14
CA ALA A 95 -23.06 24.45 -30.05
C ALA A 95 -22.42 25.83 -30.21
N GLY A 96 -23.04 26.66 -31.05
CA GLY A 96 -22.89 28.12 -31.03
C GLY A 96 -21.72 28.65 -31.87
N ASP A 97 -22.08 29.43 -32.89
CA ASP A 97 -21.20 30.34 -33.62
C ASP A 97 -20.38 31.21 -32.64
N ASP A 98 -19.04 31.13 -32.71
CA ASP A 98 -18.09 32.25 -32.57
C ASP A 98 -16.62 31.75 -32.59
N GLU A 99 -16.07 31.68 -33.80
CA GLU A 99 -14.69 32.02 -34.18
C GLU A 99 -13.46 31.48 -33.40
N LYS A 100 -13.51 30.28 -32.81
CA LYS A 100 -12.32 29.43 -32.70
C LYS A 100 -12.71 27.99 -32.97
N LYS A 101 -12.67 27.58 -34.26
CA LYS A 101 -12.56 26.15 -34.63
C LYS A 101 -11.61 25.51 -33.62
N LEU A 102 -12.13 24.65 -32.74
CA LEU A 102 -11.32 23.99 -31.73
C LEU A 102 -10.30 23.16 -32.49
N LYS A 103 -9.13 23.74 -32.70
CA LYS A 103 -8.01 23.06 -33.31
C LYS A 103 -7.77 21.87 -32.39
N ARG A 104 -7.91 20.67 -32.94
CA ARG A 104 -7.44 19.40 -32.37
C ARG A 104 -6.35 19.67 -31.35
N VAL A 105 -6.55 19.20 -30.12
CA VAL A 105 -5.64 19.44 -28.98
C VAL A 105 -4.20 19.27 -29.46
N PRO A 106 -3.32 20.27 -29.26
CA PRO A 106 -1.97 20.19 -29.79
C PRO A 106 -1.20 19.03 -29.15
N ASP A 107 -0.39 18.34 -29.95
CA ASP A 107 0.38 17.17 -29.50
C ASP A 107 1.32 17.48 -28.33
N SER A 108 1.75 18.74 -28.18
CA SER A 108 2.54 19.18 -27.02
C SER A 108 1.77 19.07 -25.71
N VAL A 109 0.47 19.37 -25.71
CA VAL A 109 -0.41 19.26 -24.54
C VAL A 109 -0.70 17.79 -24.24
N LEU A 110 -0.92 16.95 -25.25
CA LEU A 110 -1.11 15.51 -25.06
C LEU A 110 0.16 14.84 -24.48
N LYS A 111 1.34 15.19 -24.99
CA LYS A 111 2.62 14.72 -24.44
C LYS A 111 2.85 15.18 -23.00
N ALA A 112 2.49 16.43 -22.68
CA ALA A 112 2.57 16.94 -21.32
C ALA A 112 1.59 16.22 -20.37
N ALA A 113 0.36 15.96 -20.82
CA ALA A 113 -0.63 15.21 -20.06
C ALA A 113 -0.18 13.76 -19.82
N LEU A 114 0.39 13.09 -20.82
CA LEU A 114 0.96 11.75 -20.67
C LEU A 114 2.14 11.74 -19.67
N MET A 115 2.98 12.78 -19.68
CA MET A 115 4.06 12.93 -18.69
C MET A 115 3.51 13.10 -17.27
N GLN A 116 2.42 13.86 -17.08
CA GLN A 116 1.75 14.00 -15.78
C GLN A 116 1.12 12.68 -15.31
N ARG A 117 0.54 11.90 -16.24
CA ARG A 117 0.05 10.54 -15.96
C ARG A 117 1.19 9.64 -15.46
N ALA A 118 2.31 9.59 -16.21
CA ALA A 118 3.49 8.81 -15.83
C ALA A 118 4.09 9.24 -14.47
N LEU A 119 4.03 10.54 -14.15
CA LEU A 119 4.49 11.05 -12.86
C LEU A 119 3.63 10.55 -11.70
N GLU A 120 2.32 10.54 -11.86
CA GLU A 120 1.40 9.98 -10.87
C GLU A 120 1.60 8.46 -10.70
N ASP A 121 1.84 7.75 -11.80
CA ASP A 121 2.16 6.31 -11.76
C ASP A 121 3.43 6.05 -10.95
N ILE A 122 4.49 6.85 -11.12
CA ILE A 122 5.71 6.74 -10.30
C ILE A 122 5.40 6.93 -8.81
N ARG A 123 4.57 7.91 -8.43
CA ARG A 123 4.19 8.11 -7.03
C ARG A 123 3.50 6.87 -6.46
N ARG A 124 2.54 6.32 -7.21
CA ARG A 124 1.82 5.10 -6.83
C ARG A 124 2.73 3.89 -6.75
N ILE A 125 3.68 3.72 -7.67
CA ILE A 125 4.68 2.63 -7.65
C ILE A 125 5.58 2.73 -6.41
N VAL A 126 6.07 3.93 -6.11
CA VAL A 126 6.91 4.16 -4.91
C VAL A 126 6.12 3.82 -3.65
N GLN A 127 4.83 4.18 -3.59
CA GLN A 127 3.94 3.82 -2.49
C GLN A 127 3.66 2.30 -2.41
N LEU A 128 3.45 1.62 -3.53
CA LEU A 128 3.29 0.15 -3.55
C LEU A 128 4.55 -0.55 -3.05
N ARG A 129 5.73 -0.11 -3.51
CA ARG A 129 7.00 -0.72 -3.12
C ARG A 129 7.28 -0.58 -1.62
N SER A 130 7.03 0.59 -1.04
CA SER A 130 7.23 0.81 0.39
C SER A 130 6.22 0.02 1.24
N SER A 131 4.96 -0.03 0.80
CA SER A 131 3.90 -0.77 1.51
C SER A 131 4.04 -2.29 1.41
N LYS A 132 4.60 -2.85 0.32
CA LYS A 132 4.82 -4.30 0.15
C LYS A 132 5.63 -4.91 1.29
N GLN A 133 6.77 -4.27 1.62
CA GLN A 133 7.67 -4.76 2.67
C GLN A 133 7.01 -4.70 4.06
N ALA A 134 6.29 -3.61 4.34
CA ALA A 134 5.56 -3.47 5.59
C ALA A 134 4.45 -4.52 5.71
N LEU A 135 3.63 -4.70 4.66
CA LEU A 135 2.52 -5.65 4.63
C LEU A 135 2.96 -7.10 4.79
N GLN A 136 4.06 -7.51 4.15
CA GLN A 136 4.58 -8.88 4.32
C GLN A 136 4.93 -9.18 5.77
N THR A 137 5.52 -8.20 6.47
CA THR A 137 5.87 -8.34 7.89
C THR A 137 4.62 -8.43 8.77
N LEU A 138 3.58 -7.65 8.47
CA LEU A 138 2.32 -7.69 9.22
C LEU A 138 1.52 -8.97 8.94
N LEU A 139 1.56 -9.49 7.71
CA LEU A 139 0.88 -10.72 7.32
C LEU A 139 1.47 -11.93 8.05
N GLN A 140 2.80 -12.00 8.17
CA GLN A 140 3.47 -13.06 8.96
C GLN A 140 3.09 -13.02 10.44
N ARG A 141 2.78 -11.83 10.98
CA ARG A 141 2.29 -11.64 12.35
C ARG A 141 0.80 -11.94 12.52
N GLY A 142 0.07 -12.18 11.43
CA GLY A 142 -1.37 -12.44 11.46
C GLY A 142 -2.22 -11.22 11.84
N SER A 143 -1.66 -10.01 11.90
CA SER A 143 -2.38 -8.79 12.28
C SER A 143 -3.16 -8.16 11.12
N VAL A 144 -2.99 -8.68 9.90
CA VAL A 144 -3.62 -8.20 8.66
C VAL A 144 -4.29 -9.38 7.96
N GLY A 145 -5.51 -9.17 7.46
CA GLY A 145 -6.26 -10.20 6.73
C GLY A 145 -5.71 -10.49 5.33
N ASP A 146 -5.87 -11.73 4.85
CA ASP A 146 -5.47 -12.17 3.51
C ASP A 146 -6.18 -11.38 2.39
N GLU A 147 -7.40 -10.90 2.65
CA GLU A 147 -8.13 -10.04 1.72
C GLU A 147 -7.36 -8.76 1.37
N LEU A 148 -6.72 -8.10 2.35
CA LEU A 148 -5.92 -6.89 2.10
C LEU A 148 -4.71 -7.21 1.22
N TRP A 149 -4.08 -8.36 1.47
CA TRP A 149 -2.95 -8.83 0.66
C TRP A 149 -3.38 -9.12 -0.78
N GLN A 150 -4.55 -9.74 -0.98
CA GLN A 150 -5.12 -9.94 -2.32
C GLN A 150 -5.45 -8.62 -3.03
N ARG A 151 -5.99 -7.62 -2.31
CA ARG A 151 -6.21 -6.26 -2.85
C ARG A 151 -4.90 -5.61 -3.29
N PHE A 152 -3.86 -5.74 -2.46
CA PHE A 152 -2.53 -5.22 -2.76
C PHE A 152 -1.92 -5.86 -4.03
N LEU A 153 -1.99 -7.19 -4.15
CA LEU A 153 -1.48 -7.90 -5.34
C LEU A 153 -2.23 -7.51 -6.62
N ARG A 154 -3.55 -7.29 -6.53
CA ARG A 154 -4.31 -6.75 -7.66
C ARG A 154 -3.84 -5.36 -8.05
N ALA A 155 -3.66 -4.47 -7.08
CA ALA A 155 -3.19 -3.12 -7.33
C ALA A 155 -1.80 -3.09 -7.96
N GLU A 156 -0.92 -4.02 -7.57
CA GLU A 156 0.38 -4.22 -8.21
C GLU A 156 0.23 -4.61 -9.69
N GLN A 157 -0.63 -5.58 -9.99
CA GLN A 157 -0.91 -6.00 -11.37
C GLN A 157 -1.57 -4.89 -12.22
N GLU A 158 -2.52 -4.14 -11.65
CA GLU A 158 -3.17 -3.02 -12.32
C GLU A 158 -2.16 -1.90 -12.63
N MET A 159 -1.26 -1.61 -11.69
CA MET A 159 -0.18 -0.65 -11.89
C MET A 159 0.82 -1.11 -12.96
N GLU A 160 1.17 -2.40 -13.00
CA GLU A 160 2.04 -2.95 -14.04
C GLU A 160 1.41 -2.87 -15.44
N ALA A 161 0.09 -3.07 -15.54
CA ALA A 161 -0.65 -2.89 -16.78
C ALA A 161 -0.64 -1.42 -17.21
N GLU A 162 -0.95 -0.50 -16.28
CA GLU A 162 -0.93 0.95 -16.54
C GLU A 162 0.45 1.43 -17.03
N VAL A 163 1.53 0.95 -16.41
CA VAL A 163 2.91 1.27 -16.83
C VAL A 163 3.17 0.80 -18.26
N LYS A 164 2.76 -0.41 -18.62
CA LYS A 164 2.92 -0.95 -19.98
C LYS A 164 2.14 -0.11 -20.99
N ASP A 165 0.92 0.28 -20.65
CA ASP A 165 0.09 1.11 -21.51
C ASP A 165 0.71 2.48 -21.73
N VAL A 166 1.22 3.14 -20.69
CA VAL A 166 1.93 4.43 -20.80
C VAL A 166 3.21 4.30 -21.65
N VAL A 167 3.98 3.22 -21.52
CA VAL A 167 5.15 2.97 -22.38
C VAL A 167 4.73 2.82 -23.85
N ASN A 168 3.67 2.07 -24.11
CA ASN A 168 3.16 1.83 -25.45
C ASN A 168 2.65 3.13 -26.09
N GLU A 169 1.87 3.92 -25.33
CA GLU A 169 1.38 5.23 -25.77
C GLU A 169 2.52 6.22 -26.02
N ALA A 170 3.53 6.26 -25.14
CA ALA A 170 4.71 7.10 -25.34
C ALA A 170 5.44 6.71 -26.64
N ASN A 171 5.62 5.42 -26.90
CA ASN A 171 6.23 4.95 -28.14
C ASN A 171 5.39 5.27 -29.38
N ALA A 172 4.07 5.36 -29.25
CA ALA A 172 3.17 5.80 -30.33
C ALA A 172 3.36 7.29 -30.66
N PHE A 173 3.66 8.14 -29.67
CA PHE A 173 3.96 9.56 -29.90
C PHE A 173 5.37 9.83 -30.44
N ALA A 174 6.36 9.07 -29.99
CA ALA A 174 7.74 9.17 -30.46
C ALA A 174 8.49 7.85 -30.22
N PRO A 175 9.22 7.34 -31.22
CA PRO A 175 9.97 6.09 -31.07
C PRO A 175 11.00 6.21 -29.94
N ASN A 176 11.15 5.15 -29.15
CA ASN A 176 12.03 5.05 -27.97
C ASN A 176 11.66 5.99 -26.79
N TRP A 177 10.59 6.78 -26.87
CA TRP A 177 10.22 7.67 -25.77
C TRP A 177 9.76 6.91 -24.52
N GLY A 178 9.14 5.73 -24.69
CA GLY A 178 8.71 4.88 -23.59
C GLY A 178 9.85 4.39 -22.68
N GLN A 179 11.10 4.36 -23.17
CA GLN A 179 12.26 3.97 -22.34
C GLN A 179 12.69 5.08 -21.37
N VAL A 180 12.47 6.35 -21.75
CA VAL A 180 12.97 7.52 -21.01
C VAL A 180 11.87 8.27 -20.25
N ILE A 181 10.60 8.08 -20.60
CA ILE A 181 9.47 8.79 -19.99
C ILE A 181 9.43 8.61 -18.47
N PHE A 182 9.59 7.38 -17.98
CA PHE A 182 9.57 7.09 -16.55
C PHE A 182 10.83 7.56 -15.81
N GLN A 183 11.98 7.63 -16.48
CA GLN A 183 13.19 8.24 -15.91
C GLN A 183 12.95 9.74 -15.70
N SER A 184 12.42 10.42 -16.72
CA SER A 184 12.09 11.84 -16.66
C SER A 184 11.00 12.14 -15.62
N ALA A 185 9.97 11.30 -15.54
CA ALA A 185 8.90 11.40 -14.55
C ALA A 185 9.42 11.21 -13.11
N ASN A 186 10.36 10.28 -12.90
CA ASN A 186 11.00 10.10 -11.61
C ASN A 186 11.80 11.34 -11.18
N GLU A 187 12.63 11.89 -12.06
CA GLU A 187 13.39 13.12 -11.76
C GLU A 187 12.46 14.31 -11.46
N MET A 188 11.36 14.43 -12.22
CA MET A 188 10.35 15.45 -11.97
C MET A 188 9.66 15.27 -10.60
N ASN A 189 9.32 14.04 -10.23
CA ASN A 189 8.72 13.75 -8.93
C ASN A 189 9.67 14.07 -7.77
N GLN A 190 10.96 13.74 -7.89
CA GLN A 190 11.97 14.12 -6.89
C GLN A 190 12.13 15.64 -6.79
N ASN A 191 12.13 16.35 -7.92
CA ASN A 191 12.20 17.80 -7.92
C ASN A 191 10.99 18.45 -7.22
N LEU A 192 9.78 17.95 -7.46
CA LEU A 192 8.56 18.42 -6.80
C LEU A 192 8.64 18.17 -5.29
N LEU A 193 9.04 16.97 -4.86
CA LEU A 193 9.17 16.65 -3.43
C LEU A 193 10.16 17.57 -2.71
N ILE A 194 11.28 17.90 -3.35
CA ILE A 194 12.26 18.85 -2.80
C ILE A 194 11.66 20.25 -2.68
N LYS A 195 10.96 20.72 -3.72
CA LYS A 195 10.30 22.04 -3.71
C LYS A 195 9.21 22.14 -2.65
N ASP A 196 8.41 21.09 -2.48
CA ASP A 196 7.35 21.05 -1.47
C ASP A 196 7.93 21.12 -0.06
N ARG A 197 9.02 20.39 0.21
CA ARG A 197 9.75 20.48 1.49
C ARG A 197 10.37 21.86 1.71
N MET A 198 10.98 22.46 0.69
CA MET A 198 11.52 23.82 0.79
C MET A 198 10.43 24.83 1.09
N LYS A 199 9.25 24.69 0.47
CA LYS A 199 8.09 25.54 0.73
C LYS A 199 7.60 25.38 2.17
N GLU A 200 7.45 24.14 2.66
CA GLU A 200 7.05 23.87 4.03
C GLU A 200 8.02 24.49 5.06
N LEU A 201 9.33 24.42 4.80
CA LEU A 201 10.34 25.06 5.65
C LEU A 201 10.23 26.59 5.62
N GLN A 202 9.99 27.16 4.44
CA GLN A 202 9.80 28.60 4.27
C GLN A 202 8.54 29.10 5.00
N ASP A 203 7.45 28.33 4.97
CA ASP A 203 6.20 28.68 5.66
C ASP A 203 6.37 28.63 7.19
N LYS A 204 7.21 27.72 7.72
CA LYS A 204 7.51 27.64 9.17
C LYS A 204 8.40 28.80 9.66
N LEU A 205 9.27 29.31 8.79
CA LEU A 205 10.30 30.29 9.14
C LEU A 205 9.74 31.57 9.78
N GLU A 206 8.60 32.08 9.31
CA GLU A 206 7.97 33.27 9.91
C GLU A 206 7.47 33.02 11.34
N SER A 207 6.84 31.87 11.55
CA SER A 207 6.34 31.46 12.87
C SER A 207 7.49 31.25 13.87
N GLU A 208 8.58 30.63 13.41
CA GLU A 208 9.79 30.40 14.21
C GLU A 208 10.50 31.71 14.55
N LYS A 209 10.57 32.66 13.61
CA LYS A 209 11.09 34.01 13.87
C LYS A 209 10.26 34.74 14.93
N ALA A 210 8.94 34.73 14.80
CA ALA A 210 8.07 35.39 15.77
C ALA A 210 8.18 34.74 17.17
N TRP A 211 8.31 33.42 17.23
CA TRP A 211 8.56 32.70 18.47
C TRP A 211 9.93 33.04 19.07
N TRP A 212 10.98 33.12 18.23
CA TRP A 212 12.34 33.45 18.65
C TRP A 212 12.45 34.86 19.22
N GLU A 213 11.84 35.85 18.58
CA GLU A 213 11.84 37.23 19.08
C GLU A 213 11.11 37.36 20.43
N LYS A 214 9.97 36.67 20.61
CA LYS A 214 9.28 36.61 21.92
C LYS A 214 10.16 35.99 23.00
N LYS A 215 10.87 34.91 22.66
CA LYS A 215 11.79 34.23 23.58
C LYS A 215 12.98 35.13 23.94
N LYS A 216 13.55 35.82 22.96
CA LYS A 216 14.65 36.77 23.16
C LYS A 216 14.25 37.95 24.04
N ALA A 217 13.06 38.53 23.80
CA ALA A 217 12.53 39.59 24.66
C ALA A 217 12.34 39.12 26.11
N GLY A 218 11.80 37.91 26.31
CA GLY A 218 11.66 37.32 27.66
C GLY A 218 13.00 37.06 28.36
N ILE A 219 14.04 36.68 27.62
CA ILE A 219 15.40 36.51 28.16
C ILE A 219 15.98 37.88 28.53
N GLN A 220 15.83 38.90 27.68
CA GLN A 220 16.31 40.25 27.94
C GLN A 220 15.64 40.86 29.17
N SER A 221 14.32 40.69 29.33
CA SER A 221 13.60 41.19 30.50
C SER A 221 14.02 40.50 31.80
N ASN A 222 14.26 39.18 31.77
CA ASN A 222 14.73 38.45 32.95
C ASN A 222 16.17 38.84 33.34
N PHE A 223 17.04 39.04 32.36
CA PHE A 223 18.42 39.48 32.60
C PHE A 223 18.48 40.89 33.20
N LEU A 224 17.68 41.84 32.69
CA LEU A 224 17.61 43.21 33.23
C LEU A 224 17.06 43.23 34.66
N LYS A 225 16.08 42.38 34.94
CA LYS A 225 15.52 42.18 36.29
C LYS A 225 16.55 41.58 37.27
N GLU A 226 17.42 40.69 36.80
CA GLU A 226 18.45 40.06 37.62
C GLU A 226 19.62 41.01 37.95
N HIS A 227 19.95 41.95 37.05
CA HIS A 227 21.00 42.95 37.27
C HIS A 227 20.55 44.20 38.07
N GLY A 228 19.35 44.19 38.66
CA GLY A 228 18.92 45.19 39.63
C GLY A 228 18.65 46.60 39.06
N VAL A 229 18.39 46.71 37.75
CA VAL A 229 17.85 47.96 37.18
C VAL A 229 16.36 47.99 37.46
N GLU A 230 15.99 48.53 38.62
CA GLU A 230 14.61 48.91 38.91
C GLU A 230 14.27 50.16 38.09
N ASP A 231 13.29 50.04 37.18
CA ASP A 231 12.68 51.20 36.53
C ASP A 231 11.90 52.01 37.58
N ASP A 232 12.55 53.02 38.14
CA ASP A 232 11.91 54.07 38.94
C ASP A 232 11.27 55.08 37.98
N VAL A 233 10.05 54.79 37.50
CA VAL A 233 9.14 55.79 36.94
C VAL A 233 7.74 55.60 37.55
N LYS A 234 7.49 56.36 38.61
CA LYS A 234 6.19 56.52 39.28
C LYS A 234 5.25 57.45 38.48
N SER A 235 3.98 56.99 38.34
CA SER A 235 2.70 57.66 38.68
C SER A 235 2.36 59.03 38.02
N GLU A 236 1.14 59.44 37.61
CA GLU A 236 -0.29 59.22 37.99
C GLU A 236 -1.16 59.54 36.74
N ASP A 237 -2.33 58.94 36.46
CA ASP A 237 -3.68 59.32 36.94
C ASP A 237 -4.67 58.34 36.25
N THR A 238 -5.62 57.61 36.85
CA THR A 238 -6.83 58.08 37.55
C THR A 238 -7.53 56.89 38.21
N ALA A 239 -8.13 57.14 39.36
CA ALA A 239 -8.93 56.22 40.15
C ALA A 239 -10.33 55.96 39.56
N ALA A 240 -10.84 54.74 39.77
CA ALA A 240 -12.16 54.42 40.38
C ALA A 240 -12.80 53.14 39.79
N ALA A 241 -12.78 52.04 40.55
CA ALA A 241 -13.93 51.17 40.81
C ALA A 241 -13.53 49.98 41.70
N THR A 242 -13.84 50.14 42.98
CA THR A 242 -14.25 49.13 43.98
C THR A 242 -15.02 47.93 43.40
N VAL A 243 -15.10 46.70 43.92
CA VAL A 243 -14.69 45.98 45.14
C VAL A 243 -15.10 44.51 44.87
N ALA A 244 -14.27 43.52 45.23
CA ALA A 244 -14.71 42.24 45.83
C ALA A 244 -13.50 41.31 46.08
N LYS A 245 -13.20 41.12 47.37
CA LYS A 245 -12.44 40.00 47.96
C LYS A 245 -13.42 39.37 48.99
N PRO A 246 -13.23 38.13 49.52
CA PRO A 246 -11.91 37.62 49.91
C PRO A 246 -11.68 36.08 49.96
N VAL A 247 -10.41 35.71 50.29
CA VAL A 247 -9.98 34.61 51.23
C VAL A 247 -10.03 33.16 50.67
N GLU A 248 -9.06 32.24 50.80
CA GLU A 248 -7.81 32.03 51.57
C GLU A 248 -7.20 30.68 51.04
N LYS A 249 -5.90 30.37 50.96
CA LYS A 249 -4.95 30.02 52.04
C LYS A 249 -3.61 29.54 51.41
N ARG A 250 -2.47 29.94 51.98
CA ARG A 250 -1.18 29.21 52.06
C ARG A 250 -0.85 29.12 53.56
N PRO A 251 -0.17 28.08 54.09
CA PRO A 251 1.30 27.88 53.96
C PRO A 251 1.67 26.36 53.87
N GLY A 252 2.87 25.84 53.60
CA GLY A 252 4.26 26.28 53.45
C GLY A 252 5.14 25.00 53.40
N SER A 253 6.47 25.14 53.29
CA SER A 253 7.55 24.15 53.57
C SER A 253 8.20 23.37 52.39
N SER A 254 9.40 23.86 52.02
CA SER A 254 10.72 23.20 51.86
C SER A 254 10.93 21.81 51.23
N ASP A 255 11.84 21.84 50.24
CA ASP A 255 13.08 21.04 50.07
C ASP A 255 13.05 19.60 49.49
N GLU A 256 13.92 19.42 48.49
CA GLU A 256 14.61 18.19 48.02
C GLU A 256 13.78 17.04 47.41
N GLU A 257 13.75 16.95 46.07
CA GLU A 257 13.81 15.63 45.42
C GLU A 257 14.49 15.69 44.04
N GLY A 258 15.52 14.85 43.90
CA GLY A 258 16.51 14.89 42.83
C GLY A 258 16.04 14.36 41.48
N ILE A 259 16.60 14.95 40.43
CA ILE A 259 16.57 14.39 39.08
C ILE A 259 17.80 13.49 38.91
N LEU A 260 17.54 12.18 38.96
CA LEU A 260 18.44 11.11 38.54
C LEU A 260 18.41 11.04 37.00
N VAL A 261 19.52 11.37 36.34
CA VAL A 261 19.71 11.13 34.90
C VAL A 261 20.75 10.03 34.75
N ASP A 262 20.30 8.78 34.69
CA ASP A 262 21.08 7.70 34.06
C ASP A 262 20.84 7.76 32.55
N VAL A 263 21.76 8.41 31.83
CA VAL A 263 21.96 8.15 30.40
C VAL A 263 23.20 7.27 30.31
N ASP A 264 22.95 5.98 30.18
CA ASP A 264 23.96 4.98 29.85
C ASP A 264 24.38 5.19 28.38
N VAL A 265 25.55 5.79 28.16
CA VAL A 265 26.24 5.84 26.87
C VAL A 265 27.39 4.83 26.96
N PRO A 266 27.39 3.72 26.19
CA PRO A 266 28.54 2.84 26.16
C PRO A 266 29.67 3.50 25.35
N THR A 267 30.71 3.90 26.08
CA THR A 267 32.02 4.32 25.59
C THR A 267 32.71 3.13 24.92
N GLN A 268 33.00 3.22 23.62
CA GLN A 268 33.96 2.33 22.96
C GLN A 268 35.28 3.06 22.78
N SER A 269 36.32 2.47 23.37
CA SER A 269 37.69 2.96 23.49
C SER A 269 38.41 3.03 22.15
N GLN A 270 39.12 4.14 21.94
CA GLN A 270 40.19 4.26 20.97
C GLN A 270 41.38 3.38 21.41
N GLY A 271 41.73 2.41 20.59
CA GLY A 271 42.99 1.68 20.63
C GLY A 271 43.75 1.92 19.33
N ALA A 272 44.87 2.63 19.45
CA ALA A 272 45.84 2.87 18.39
C ALA A 272 46.51 1.56 17.90
N GLY A 273 46.89 1.51 16.62
CA GLY A 273 47.76 0.45 16.11
C GLY A 273 47.82 0.40 14.59
N GLY A 274 48.75 1.15 14.00
CA GLY A 274 49.06 1.06 12.57
C GLY A 274 49.77 -0.25 12.21
N SER A 275 49.59 -0.72 10.96
CA SER A 275 50.63 -1.39 10.17
C SER A 275 50.14 -1.77 8.76
N THR A 276 50.82 -1.19 7.77
CA THR A 276 51.35 -1.81 6.54
C THR A 276 50.48 -2.76 5.69
N LYS A 277 50.08 -2.25 4.51
CA LYS A 277 50.59 -2.66 3.18
C LYS A 277 50.88 -4.17 2.99
N LYS A 278 50.03 -4.88 2.23
CA LYS A 278 50.50 -5.94 1.32
C LYS A 278 49.60 -6.16 0.10
N LYS A 279 50.22 -5.93 -1.05
CA LYS A 279 49.81 -6.21 -2.42
C LYS A 279 50.29 -7.63 -2.77
N LYS A 280 49.39 -8.52 -3.24
CA LYS A 280 49.66 -9.75 -4.01
C LYS A 280 48.28 -10.30 -4.42
N GLY A 281 47.92 -10.62 -5.66
CA GLY A 281 48.73 -11.12 -6.77
C GLY A 281 48.39 -12.60 -7.01
N LYS A 282 47.48 -12.83 -7.97
CA LYS A 282 47.38 -14.00 -8.87
C LYS A 282 46.95 -15.36 -8.30
N LYS A 283 45.75 -15.80 -8.69
CA LYS A 283 45.52 -16.96 -9.57
C LYS A 283 44.22 -16.77 -10.32
#